data_AF-A0A925TWU3-F1
#
_entry.id   AF-A0A925TWU3-F1
#
_cell.length_a   1.000
_cell.length_b   1.000
_cell.length_c   1.000
_cell.angle_alpha   90.00
_cell.angle_beta   90.00
_cell.angle_gamma   90.00
#
_symmetry.space_group_name_H-M   'P 1'
#
loop_
_entity.id
_entity.type
_entity.pdbx_description
1 polymer ?
#
loop_
_entity_poly.entity_id
_entity_poly.type
_entity_poly.pdbx_seq_one_letter_code
_entity_poly.pdbx_strand_id
1 'polypeptide(L)'
;MKFKKMFTITAMLCVILMVSCKKDEAPDVSPDLTEAFALGGPAVDLGAAGKFVILSKSGITDAYPSVITGNVGTSPITGAAIHLTCTEVTGAIYSVDAAGPLPCALINASGLTTAVSDMQTAYTDAAGRPDPDFFNLGAGNIGGMTLTPGLYKWTSGLIIPTDIMLSGGPHDIWIFQIDGTLKLSSAVQMTLSGGARPKNIYWQVAGAVSLGTTSHFEGILLGKTAIHMKTGATLKGRMFAQTAVTLEMNTVTKP
;
A
#
# COMPACT_ATOMS: atom_id res chain seq x y z
N MET A 1 50.98 -28.85 58.65
CA MET A 1 50.90 -28.94 60.11
C MET A 1 49.53 -29.49 60.47
N LYS A 2 49.49 -30.50 61.34
CA LYS A 2 48.37 -31.42 61.68
C LYS A 2 47.09 -30.70 62.13
N PHE A 3 45.91 -31.27 61.88
CA PHE A 3 44.77 -31.44 62.83
C PHE A 3 43.62 -32.19 62.09
N LYS A 4 43.48 -33.52 62.22
CA LYS A 4 42.75 -34.34 63.22
C LYS A 4 41.20 -34.27 63.16
N LYS A 5 40.62 -35.46 62.95
CA LYS A 5 39.20 -35.89 63.04
C LYS A 5 38.51 -35.57 64.37
N MET A 6 37.19 -35.36 64.33
CA MET A 6 36.16 -35.71 65.35
C MET A 6 34.79 -35.60 64.62
N PHE A 7 33.93 -36.61 64.39
CA PHE A 7 33.24 -37.57 65.28
C PHE A 7 32.57 -36.80 66.47
N THR A 8 31.26 -36.83 66.78
CA THR A 8 30.15 -37.75 66.53
C THR A 8 28.82 -37.18 67.16
N ILE A 9 27.67 -37.84 66.93
CA ILE A 9 26.39 -37.92 67.73
C ILE A 9 25.53 -36.63 67.75
N THR A 10 24.21 -36.59 67.47
CA THR A 10 23.12 -37.37 68.10
C THR A 10 21.77 -37.13 67.42
N ALA A 11 20.99 -38.21 67.31
CA ALA A 11 19.52 -38.39 67.30
C ALA A 11 18.61 -37.17 67.03
N MET A 12 17.79 -37.20 65.97
CA MET A 12 16.45 -37.80 65.94
C MET A 12 15.45 -37.08 66.86
N LEU A 13 14.61 -36.22 66.27
CA LEU A 13 13.18 -36.25 66.58
C LEU A 13 12.35 -35.79 65.38
N CYS A 14 11.39 -36.63 65.05
CA CYS A 14 10.42 -36.49 63.98
C CYS A 14 9.37 -35.46 64.38
N VAL A 15 9.13 -34.45 63.53
CA VAL A 15 7.84 -33.76 63.51
C VAL A 15 7.36 -33.79 62.07
N ILE A 16 6.37 -34.63 61.86
CA ILE A 16 5.58 -34.71 60.64
C ILE A 16 4.77 -33.42 60.56
N LEU A 17 5.06 -32.57 59.58
CA LEU A 17 4.16 -31.52 59.12
C LEU A 17 3.75 -31.84 57.69
N MET A 18 2.46 -32.14 57.53
CA MET A 18 1.82 -32.30 56.23
C MET A 18 1.88 -30.97 55.50
N VAL A 19 2.62 -30.92 54.39
CA VAL A 19 2.47 -29.87 53.39
C VAL A 19 2.02 -30.56 52.10
N SER A 20 0.76 -30.29 51.79
CA SER A 20 0.05 -30.49 50.53
C SER A 20 0.96 -30.64 49.31
N CYS A 21 0.80 -31.73 48.56
CA CYS A 21 1.24 -31.83 47.18
C CYS A 21 0.64 -30.68 46.37
N LYS A 22 1.40 -29.61 46.12
CA LYS A 22 1.25 -28.86 44.88
C LYS A 22 2.12 -29.57 43.87
N LYS A 23 1.45 -30.22 42.93
CA LYS A 23 2.02 -30.74 41.70
C LYS A 23 2.75 -29.57 41.04
N ASP A 24 4.06 -29.70 40.90
CA ASP A 24 4.89 -28.73 40.19
C ASP A 24 4.42 -28.68 38.74
N GLU A 25 3.66 -27.64 38.40
CA GLU A 25 3.31 -27.31 37.02
C GLU A 25 4.58 -26.73 36.39
N ALA A 26 5.20 -27.49 35.48
CA ALA A 26 6.23 -26.96 34.62
C ALA A 26 5.66 -25.73 33.88
N PRO A 27 6.44 -24.64 33.68
CA PRO A 27 5.98 -23.53 32.86
C PRO A 27 5.74 -24.06 31.45
N ASP A 28 4.47 -24.12 31.06
CA ASP A 28 4.03 -24.33 29.69
C ASP A 28 4.44 -23.10 28.89
N VAL A 29 5.66 -23.12 28.38
CA VAL A 29 6.11 -22.21 27.34
C VAL A 29 5.72 -22.86 26.03
N SER A 30 4.43 -22.85 25.71
CA SER A 30 3.98 -23.00 24.34
C SER A 30 4.44 -21.74 23.59
N PRO A 31 5.42 -21.79 22.67
CA PRO A 31 5.57 -20.67 21.75
C PRO A 31 4.27 -20.58 20.95
N ASP A 32 3.59 -19.44 21.04
CA ASP A 32 2.52 -19.08 20.14
C ASP A 32 3.11 -18.94 18.74
N LEU A 33 3.17 -20.05 18.01
CA LEU A 33 3.76 -20.17 16.69
C LEU A 33 2.76 -19.75 15.61
N THR A 34 2.21 -18.53 15.64
CA THR A 34 1.43 -18.01 14.49
C THR A 34 1.51 -16.49 14.28
N GLU A 35 2.67 -15.86 14.42
CA GLU A 35 2.91 -14.67 13.59
C GLU A 35 3.23 -15.15 12.17
N ALA A 36 2.19 -15.24 11.33
CA ALA A 36 2.36 -15.49 9.91
C ALA A 36 3.22 -14.37 9.31
N PHE A 37 4.44 -14.72 8.89
CA PHE A 37 5.29 -13.80 8.16
C PHE A 37 4.55 -13.31 6.90
N ALA A 38 4.49 -11.99 6.72
CA ALA A 38 3.96 -11.40 5.50
C ALA A 38 4.75 -11.87 4.28
N LEU A 39 4.08 -12.43 3.29
CA LEU A 39 4.67 -12.78 2.00
C LEU A 39 4.85 -11.51 1.13
N GLY A 40 5.79 -11.56 0.18
CA GLY A 40 6.03 -10.45 -0.76
C GLY A 40 6.98 -9.34 -0.28
N GLY A 41 7.64 -9.54 0.87
CA GLY A 41 8.69 -8.64 1.36
C GLY A 41 8.16 -7.40 2.09
N PRO A 42 9.03 -6.40 2.38
CA PRO A 42 8.63 -5.21 3.11
C PRO A 42 7.73 -4.29 2.28
N ALA A 43 6.78 -3.63 2.94
CA ALA A 43 5.95 -2.59 2.35
C ALA A 43 6.79 -1.45 1.74
N VAL A 44 6.24 -0.72 0.78
CA VAL A 44 6.83 0.53 0.27
C VAL A 44 6.40 1.68 1.18
N ASP A 45 7.37 2.41 1.73
CA ASP A 45 7.09 3.59 2.56
C ASP A 45 6.64 4.76 1.68
N LEU A 46 5.45 5.28 1.97
CA LEU A 46 4.86 6.40 1.25
C LEU A 46 5.18 7.76 1.90
N GLY A 47 5.78 7.78 3.09
CA GLY A 47 6.04 9.00 3.85
C GLY A 47 4.82 9.94 3.93
N ALA A 48 5.05 11.22 3.68
CA ALA A 48 4.01 12.25 3.62
C ALA A 48 3.04 12.07 2.45
N ALA A 49 3.44 11.39 1.35
CA ALA A 49 2.52 11.08 0.24
C ALA A 49 1.36 10.19 0.72
N GLY A 50 1.59 9.34 1.72
CA GLY A 50 0.57 8.50 2.37
C GLY A 50 -0.61 9.25 3.00
N LYS A 51 -0.57 10.59 3.08
CA LYS A 51 -1.70 11.43 3.50
C LYS A 51 -2.68 11.74 2.36
N PHE A 52 -2.33 11.45 1.11
CA PHE A 52 -3.08 11.82 -0.09
C PHE A 52 -3.67 10.60 -0.79
N VAL A 53 -4.89 10.76 -1.31
CA VAL A 53 -5.50 9.78 -2.22
C VAL A 53 -5.17 10.10 -3.68
N ILE A 54 -4.97 11.38 -4.01
CA ILE A 54 -4.44 11.83 -5.31
C ILE A 54 -3.31 12.82 -5.05
N LEU A 55 -2.13 12.56 -5.61
CA LEU A 55 -1.00 13.49 -5.58
C LEU A 55 -0.39 13.55 -6.98
N SER A 56 -0.21 14.76 -7.51
CA SER A 56 0.37 14.95 -8.85
C SER A 56 1.42 16.06 -8.89
N LYS A 57 2.19 16.16 -9.98
CA LYS A 57 3.14 17.27 -10.19
C LYS A 57 2.69 18.34 -11.17
N SER A 58 1.81 17.99 -12.10
CA SER A 58 1.42 18.85 -13.22
C SER A 58 -0.10 18.94 -13.38
N GLY A 59 -0.85 18.84 -12.28
CA GLY A 59 -2.28 19.11 -12.26
C GLY A 59 -3.15 17.87 -12.08
N ILE A 60 -4.42 18.14 -11.81
CA ILE A 60 -5.49 17.15 -11.64
C ILE A 60 -6.68 17.69 -12.44
N THR A 61 -7.07 16.98 -13.50
CA THR A 61 -8.25 17.37 -14.30
C THR A 61 -9.40 16.42 -14.04
N ASP A 62 -10.62 16.93 -14.11
CA ASP A 62 -11.83 16.12 -13.94
C ASP A 62 -12.92 16.52 -14.95
N ALA A 63 -13.65 15.51 -15.44
CA ALA A 63 -14.95 15.68 -16.06
C ALA A 63 -16.04 15.32 -15.03
N TYR A 64 -16.69 16.37 -14.52
CA TYR A 64 -17.58 16.36 -13.36
C TYR A 64 -18.82 15.46 -13.51
N PRO A 65 -19.34 14.85 -12.42
CA PRO A 65 -18.79 14.81 -11.06
C PRO A 65 -18.01 13.54 -10.72
N SER A 66 -16.82 13.69 -10.15
CA SER A 66 -16.13 12.63 -9.42
C SER A 66 -16.47 12.63 -7.91
N VAL A 67 -16.20 11.52 -7.22
CA VAL A 67 -16.36 11.37 -5.76
C VAL A 67 -15.05 10.88 -5.17
N ILE A 68 -14.36 11.75 -4.43
CA ILE A 68 -13.01 11.51 -3.92
C ILE A 68 -13.05 11.54 -2.39
N THR A 69 -12.67 10.43 -1.75
CA THR A 69 -12.58 10.31 -0.30
C THR A 69 -11.11 10.23 0.13
N GLY A 70 -10.58 11.38 0.53
CA GLY A 70 -9.19 11.57 0.94
C GLY A 70 -8.64 12.92 0.49
N ASN A 71 -7.42 13.25 0.95
CA ASN A 71 -6.79 14.51 0.56
C ASN A 71 -6.26 14.44 -0.88
N VAL A 72 -6.31 15.57 -1.58
CA VAL A 72 -5.73 15.72 -2.91
C VAL A 72 -4.72 16.86 -2.92
N GLY A 73 -3.75 16.81 -3.83
CA GLY A 73 -2.81 17.91 -3.98
C GLY A 73 -1.99 17.83 -5.26
N THR A 74 -1.44 18.98 -5.66
CA THR A 74 -0.50 19.06 -6.77
C THR A 74 0.67 19.98 -6.42
N SER A 75 1.89 19.61 -6.83
CA SER A 75 3.10 20.43 -6.64
C SER A 75 4.24 19.95 -7.54
N PRO A 76 5.01 20.83 -8.20
CA PRO A 76 5.15 22.25 -7.90
C PRO A 76 4.23 23.18 -8.70
N ILE A 77 3.37 22.64 -9.57
CA ILE A 77 2.47 23.46 -10.37
C ILE A 77 1.49 24.27 -9.49
N THR A 78 1.06 25.43 -9.99
CA THR A 78 0.03 26.27 -9.37
C THR A 78 -1.25 25.50 -9.05
N GLY A 79 -1.96 25.90 -7.99
CA GLY A 79 -3.27 25.36 -7.64
C GLY A 79 -4.32 25.52 -8.72
N ALA A 80 -4.12 26.47 -9.65
CA ALA A 80 -5.02 26.66 -10.80
C ALA A 80 -5.12 25.40 -11.68
N ALA A 81 -4.14 24.50 -11.63
CA ALA A 81 -4.16 23.23 -12.36
C ALA A 81 -4.96 22.11 -11.66
N ILE A 82 -5.62 22.41 -10.54
CA ILE A 82 -6.57 21.50 -9.87
C ILE A 82 -7.97 21.85 -10.36
N HIS A 83 -8.48 21.11 -11.35
CA HIS A 83 -9.83 21.28 -11.88
C HIS A 83 -10.84 20.37 -11.17
N LEU A 84 -10.75 20.29 -9.83
CA LEU A 84 -11.75 19.67 -8.98
C LEU A 84 -12.58 20.75 -8.30
N THR A 85 -13.85 20.46 -8.07
CA THR A 85 -14.69 21.27 -7.20
C THR A 85 -14.59 20.82 -5.74
N CYS A 86 -14.86 21.72 -4.81
CA CYS A 86 -14.85 21.41 -3.37
C CYS A 86 -15.83 20.30 -2.98
N THR A 87 -16.94 20.15 -3.72
CA THR A 87 -17.98 19.16 -3.42
C THR A 87 -17.60 17.74 -3.81
N GLU A 88 -16.61 17.58 -4.70
CA GLU A 88 -16.16 16.26 -5.14
C GLU A 88 -15.19 15.63 -4.14
N VAL A 89 -14.60 16.43 -3.24
CA VAL A 89 -13.55 15.99 -2.32
C VAL A 89 -14.06 15.97 -0.89
N THR A 90 -14.24 14.77 -0.34
CA THR A 90 -14.35 14.53 1.10
C THR A 90 -12.96 14.38 1.69
N GLY A 91 -12.34 15.53 1.98
CA GLY A 91 -10.95 15.66 2.43
C GLY A 91 -10.47 17.10 2.27
N ALA A 92 -9.15 17.31 2.31
CA ALA A 92 -8.55 18.60 2.01
C ALA A 92 -7.96 18.64 0.59
N ILE A 93 -8.16 19.77 -0.10
CA ILE A 93 -7.48 20.09 -1.35
C ILE A 93 -6.27 20.96 -1.00
N TYR A 94 -5.06 20.48 -1.27
CA TYR A 94 -3.83 21.22 -1.01
C TYR A 94 -3.25 21.83 -2.29
N SER A 95 -2.85 23.09 -2.20
CA SER A 95 -2.21 23.85 -3.27
C SER A 95 -0.88 24.45 -2.80
N VAL A 96 0.02 24.74 -3.75
CA VAL A 96 1.25 25.50 -3.50
C VAL A 96 1.01 27.01 -3.37
N ASP A 97 -0.13 27.50 -3.87
CA ASP A 97 -0.48 28.93 -3.91
C ASP A 97 -2.00 29.16 -3.71
N ALA A 98 -2.40 30.43 -3.74
CA ALA A 98 -3.79 30.86 -3.56
C ALA A 98 -4.70 30.62 -4.79
N ALA A 99 -4.21 30.01 -5.87
CA ALA A 99 -4.96 29.84 -7.11
C ALA A 99 -5.78 28.52 -7.16
N GLY A 100 -5.79 27.75 -6.07
CA GLY A 100 -6.56 26.51 -5.96
C GLY A 100 -8.08 26.71 -5.89
N PRO A 101 -8.86 25.61 -5.94
CA PRO A 101 -10.32 25.66 -5.87
C PRO A 101 -10.85 26.39 -4.62
N LEU A 102 -11.66 27.42 -4.83
CA LEU A 102 -12.30 28.16 -3.74
C LEU A 102 -13.66 27.54 -3.37
N PRO A 103 -14.08 27.61 -2.09
CA PRO A 103 -13.38 28.23 -0.96
C PRO A 103 -12.49 27.25 -0.16
N CYS A 104 -12.33 25.99 -0.61
CA CYS A 104 -11.81 24.91 0.24
C CYS A 104 -10.31 24.61 0.12
N ALA A 105 -9.62 25.13 -0.90
CA ALA A 105 -8.19 24.85 -1.08
C ALA A 105 -7.36 25.44 0.07
N LEU A 106 -6.44 24.63 0.59
CA LEU A 106 -5.50 24.98 1.64
C LEU A 106 -4.10 25.17 1.04
N ILE A 107 -3.48 26.31 1.33
CA ILE A 107 -2.11 26.60 0.89
C ILE A 107 -1.14 25.88 1.82
N ASN A 108 -0.35 24.94 1.29
CA ASN A 108 0.66 24.21 2.05
C ASN A 108 1.82 23.77 1.13
N ALA A 109 2.54 24.74 0.58
CA ALA A 109 3.63 24.49 -0.37
C ALA A 109 4.71 23.55 0.21
N SER A 110 5.17 23.78 1.44
CA SER A 110 6.21 22.96 2.07
C SER A 110 5.76 21.51 2.29
N GLY A 111 4.55 21.31 2.81
CA GLY A 111 3.98 19.97 3.00
C GLY A 111 3.83 19.22 1.68
N LEU A 112 3.42 19.92 0.60
CA LEU A 112 3.34 19.34 -0.73
C LEU A 112 4.71 19.01 -1.33
N THR A 113 5.72 19.86 -1.12
CA THR A 113 7.10 19.55 -1.54
C THR A 113 7.60 18.27 -0.88
N THR A 114 7.39 18.10 0.43
CA THR A 114 7.73 16.86 1.14
C THR A 114 6.95 15.67 0.58
N ALA A 115 5.63 15.79 0.41
CA ALA A 115 4.80 14.70 -0.12
C ALA A 115 5.21 14.27 -1.53
N VAL A 116 5.53 15.22 -2.42
CA VAL A 116 5.99 14.92 -3.79
C VAL A 116 7.40 14.32 -3.82
N SER A 117 8.25 14.69 -2.85
CA SER A 117 9.56 14.04 -2.65
C SER A 117 9.37 12.59 -2.19
N ASP A 118 8.54 12.35 -1.18
CA ASP A 118 8.28 11.01 -0.65
C ASP A 118 7.60 10.11 -1.68
N MET A 119 6.74 10.66 -2.54
CA MET A 119 6.19 9.96 -3.72
C MET A 119 7.30 9.48 -4.67
N GLN A 120 8.31 10.32 -4.94
CA GLN A 120 9.44 9.95 -5.80
C GLN A 120 10.34 8.90 -5.14
N THR A 121 10.54 9.00 -3.82
CA THR A 121 11.23 7.98 -3.02
C THR A 121 10.48 6.64 -3.09
N ALA A 122 9.18 6.62 -2.85
CA ALA A 122 8.33 5.43 -2.94
C ALA A 122 8.37 4.79 -4.34
N TYR A 123 8.30 5.61 -5.39
CA TYR A 123 8.46 5.14 -6.77
C TYR A 123 9.82 4.45 -6.97
N THR A 124 10.89 5.08 -6.49
CA THR A 124 12.27 4.59 -6.68
C THR A 124 12.51 3.32 -5.87
N ASP A 125 11.99 3.25 -4.65
CA ASP A 125 12.01 2.05 -3.81
C ASP A 125 11.29 0.88 -4.51
N ALA A 126 10.03 1.07 -4.92
CA ALA A 126 9.26 0.04 -5.61
C ALA A 126 9.94 -0.42 -6.91
N ALA A 127 10.45 0.51 -7.72
CA ALA A 127 11.17 0.21 -8.97
C ALA A 127 12.50 -0.52 -8.75
N GLY A 128 13.14 -0.26 -7.60
CA GLY A 128 14.47 -0.75 -7.26
C GLY A 128 14.49 -2.09 -6.53
N ARG A 129 13.34 -2.66 -6.15
CA ARG A 129 13.28 -3.98 -5.52
C ARG A 129 13.97 -5.04 -6.41
N PRO A 130 14.98 -5.77 -5.89
CA PRO A 130 15.70 -6.78 -6.66
C PRO A 130 14.98 -8.13 -6.63
N ASP A 131 15.46 -9.09 -7.42
CA ASP A 131 15.09 -10.52 -7.35
C ASP A 131 13.58 -10.78 -7.42
N PRO A 132 12.92 -10.49 -8.56
CA PRO A 132 11.48 -10.69 -8.69
C PRO A 132 11.10 -12.17 -8.62
N ASP A 133 10.04 -12.48 -7.86
CA ASP A 133 9.43 -13.81 -7.79
C ASP A 133 8.84 -14.22 -9.15
N PHE A 134 8.33 -13.25 -9.90
CA PHE A 134 7.73 -13.44 -11.21
C PHE A 134 8.30 -12.45 -12.23
N PHE A 135 8.79 -12.97 -13.36
CA PHE A 135 9.38 -12.17 -14.44
C PHE A 135 8.62 -12.36 -15.75
N ASN A 136 8.13 -11.27 -16.34
CA ASN A 136 7.36 -11.22 -17.58
C ASN A 136 6.15 -12.19 -17.60
N LEU A 137 5.45 -12.34 -16.46
CA LEU A 137 4.30 -13.22 -16.32
C LEU A 137 3.23 -12.92 -17.40
N GLY A 138 2.72 -13.97 -18.04
CA GLY A 138 1.70 -13.86 -19.08
C GLY A 138 2.14 -13.07 -20.31
N ALA A 139 3.45 -12.85 -20.50
CA ALA A 139 4.01 -12.00 -21.55
C ALA A 139 3.37 -10.59 -21.58
N GLY A 140 3.06 -10.04 -20.40
CA GLY A 140 2.42 -8.73 -20.26
C GLY A 140 0.89 -8.75 -20.39
N ASN A 141 0.25 -9.92 -20.45
CA ASN A 141 -1.19 -10.07 -20.34
C ASN A 141 -1.54 -11.00 -19.17
N ILE A 142 -2.19 -10.45 -18.14
CA ILE A 142 -2.52 -11.18 -16.91
C ILE A 142 -4.03 -11.38 -16.71
N GLY A 143 -4.85 -11.17 -17.74
CA GLY A 143 -6.30 -11.35 -17.63
C GLY A 143 -6.66 -12.77 -17.17
N GLY A 144 -7.59 -12.87 -16.20
CA GLY A 144 -8.08 -14.14 -15.67
C GLY A 144 -7.17 -14.79 -14.62
N MET A 145 -6.03 -14.17 -14.30
CA MET A 145 -5.08 -14.73 -13.34
C MET A 145 -5.46 -14.44 -11.89
N THR A 146 -5.10 -15.39 -11.02
CA THR A 146 -5.00 -15.15 -9.57
C THR A 146 -3.53 -14.94 -9.23
N LEU A 147 -3.23 -13.81 -8.60
CA LEU A 147 -1.87 -13.38 -8.27
C LEU A 147 -1.65 -13.54 -6.76
N THR A 148 -0.66 -14.34 -6.39
CA THR A 148 -0.21 -14.53 -5.01
C THR A 148 0.71 -13.39 -4.57
N PRO A 149 0.96 -13.20 -3.27
CA PRO A 149 1.89 -12.17 -2.80
C PRO A 149 3.27 -12.33 -3.43
N GLY A 150 3.96 -11.23 -3.68
CA GLY A 150 5.26 -11.27 -4.34
C GLY A 150 5.67 -10.00 -5.07
N LEU A 151 6.91 -10.01 -5.53
CA LEU A 151 7.48 -9.04 -6.45
C LEU A 151 7.33 -9.54 -7.89
N TYR A 152 6.61 -8.77 -8.69
CA TYR A 152 6.38 -9.04 -10.11
C TYR A 152 7.10 -7.99 -10.95
N LYS A 153 7.73 -8.41 -12.03
CA LYS A 153 8.44 -7.52 -12.95
C LYS A 153 8.08 -7.79 -14.40
N TRP A 154 7.74 -6.73 -15.13
CA TRP A 154 7.63 -6.73 -16.59
C TRP A 154 8.60 -5.72 -17.19
N THR A 155 9.33 -6.15 -18.22
CA THR A 155 10.17 -5.27 -19.06
C THR A 155 9.39 -4.71 -20.25
N SER A 156 8.06 -4.70 -20.16
CA SER A 156 7.12 -4.28 -21.20
C SER A 156 5.93 -3.58 -20.56
N GLY A 157 4.98 -3.13 -21.39
CA GLY A 157 3.65 -2.77 -20.90
C GLY A 157 2.90 -3.98 -20.35
N LEU A 158 1.96 -3.72 -19.43
CA LEU A 158 1.07 -4.69 -18.82
C LEU A 158 -0.39 -4.37 -19.20
N ILE A 159 -1.10 -5.37 -19.69
CA ILE A 159 -2.53 -5.31 -19.99
C ILE A 159 -3.32 -6.27 -19.08
N ILE A 160 -4.48 -5.81 -18.64
CA ILE A 160 -5.43 -6.55 -17.81
C ILE A 160 -6.79 -6.51 -18.55
N PRO A 161 -7.00 -7.40 -19.53
CA PRO A 161 -8.17 -7.36 -20.41
C PRO A 161 -9.42 -8.02 -19.82
N THR A 162 -9.26 -8.85 -18.80
CA THR A 162 -10.33 -9.53 -18.06
C THR A 162 -9.99 -9.53 -16.57
N ASP A 163 -10.98 -9.83 -15.74
CA ASP A 163 -10.87 -9.79 -14.27
C ASP A 163 -9.66 -10.56 -13.75
N ILE A 164 -9.07 -10.04 -12.68
CA ILE A 164 -7.97 -10.67 -11.95
C ILE A 164 -8.30 -10.70 -10.46
N MET A 165 -7.65 -11.61 -9.74
CA MET A 165 -7.76 -11.71 -8.29
C MET A 165 -6.38 -11.60 -7.64
N LEU A 166 -6.28 -10.83 -6.57
CA LEU A 166 -5.12 -10.81 -5.67
C LEU A 166 -5.50 -11.61 -4.42
N SER A 167 -4.82 -12.73 -4.20
CA SER A 167 -5.18 -13.70 -3.16
C SER A 167 -4.04 -13.87 -2.18
N GLY A 168 -4.24 -13.43 -0.94
CA GLY A 168 -3.27 -13.59 0.14
C GLY A 168 -3.80 -13.01 1.45
N GLY A 169 -3.00 -13.09 2.50
CA GLY A 169 -3.34 -12.65 3.84
C GLY A 169 -3.38 -11.13 4.02
N PRO A 170 -3.86 -10.66 5.19
CA PRO A 170 -4.04 -9.23 5.49
C PRO A 170 -2.76 -8.42 5.68
N HIS A 171 -1.62 -9.10 5.73
CA HIS A 171 -0.29 -8.52 5.88
C HIS A 171 0.59 -8.72 4.65
N ASP A 172 0.15 -9.54 3.71
CA ASP A 172 0.91 -9.85 2.50
C ASP A 172 1.03 -8.62 1.59
N ILE A 173 2.13 -8.57 0.84
CA ILE A 173 2.53 -7.46 -0.01
C ILE A 173 2.58 -7.91 -1.47
N TRP A 174 2.15 -7.02 -2.36
CA TRP A 174 2.35 -7.14 -3.80
C TRP A 174 3.06 -5.91 -4.32
N ILE A 175 4.13 -6.10 -5.09
CA ILE A 175 4.81 -5.02 -5.80
C ILE A 175 4.87 -5.40 -7.27
N PHE A 176 4.26 -4.59 -8.11
CA PHE A 176 4.27 -4.75 -9.56
C PHE A 176 5.18 -3.68 -10.17
N GLN A 177 6.31 -4.10 -10.74
CA GLN A 177 7.24 -3.26 -11.50
C GLN A 177 6.94 -3.36 -12.99
N ILE A 178 6.55 -2.26 -13.62
CA ILE A 178 6.13 -2.24 -15.03
C ILE A 178 6.98 -1.22 -15.78
N ASP A 179 7.90 -1.71 -16.62
CA ASP A 179 8.74 -0.89 -17.51
C ASP A 179 8.01 -0.54 -18.82
N GLY A 180 6.82 0.01 -18.67
CA GLY A 180 5.91 0.31 -19.77
C GLY A 180 4.62 0.94 -19.27
N THR A 181 3.59 0.91 -20.10
CA THR A 181 2.24 1.36 -19.73
C THR A 181 1.49 0.28 -18.95
N LEU A 182 0.53 0.69 -18.12
CA LEU A 182 -0.44 -0.20 -17.47
C LEU A 182 -1.83 0.10 -18.03
N LYS A 183 -2.52 -0.90 -18.55
CA LYS A 183 -3.88 -0.76 -19.07
C LYS A 183 -4.83 -1.78 -18.44
N LEU A 184 -5.81 -1.29 -17.67
CA LEU A 184 -6.98 -2.05 -17.24
C LEU A 184 -8.10 -1.79 -18.26
N SER A 185 -8.63 -2.85 -18.88
CA SER A 185 -9.72 -2.70 -19.85
C SER A 185 -11.02 -2.23 -19.21
N SER A 186 -11.95 -1.72 -20.02
CA SER A 186 -13.30 -1.35 -19.55
C SER A 186 -14.02 -2.52 -18.90
N ALA A 187 -14.83 -2.22 -17.89
CA ALA A 187 -15.63 -3.14 -17.08
C ALA A 187 -14.84 -4.19 -16.28
N VAL A 188 -13.52 -4.28 -16.44
CA VAL A 188 -12.68 -5.23 -15.70
C VAL A 188 -12.68 -4.90 -14.21
N GLN A 189 -12.86 -5.93 -13.40
CA GLN A 189 -12.84 -5.86 -11.95
C GLN A 189 -11.59 -6.54 -11.39
N MET A 190 -10.85 -5.84 -10.55
CA MET A 190 -9.87 -6.44 -9.67
C MET A 190 -10.54 -6.86 -8.37
N THR A 191 -10.29 -8.09 -7.91
CA THR A 191 -10.86 -8.59 -6.66
C THR A 191 -9.78 -8.98 -5.67
N LEU A 192 -10.06 -8.80 -4.38
CA LEU A 192 -9.17 -9.19 -3.29
C LEU A 192 -9.78 -10.38 -2.54
N SER A 193 -8.95 -11.38 -2.22
CA SER A 193 -9.36 -12.55 -1.44
C SER A 193 -8.29 -12.93 -0.40
N GLY A 194 -8.64 -13.82 0.53
CA GLY A 194 -7.73 -14.27 1.59
C GLY A 194 -7.46 -13.25 2.70
N GLY A 195 -8.02 -12.04 2.61
CA GLY A 195 -7.77 -10.93 3.53
C GLY A 195 -6.85 -9.85 2.96
N ALA A 196 -6.37 -10.01 1.71
CA ALA A 196 -5.57 -9.02 1.00
C ALA A 196 -6.17 -7.61 1.09
N ARG A 197 -5.29 -6.60 1.21
CA ARG A 197 -5.69 -5.21 1.46
C ARG A 197 -5.10 -4.26 0.41
N PRO A 198 -5.87 -3.26 -0.08
CA PRO A 198 -5.38 -2.36 -1.13
C PRO A 198 -4.16 -1.54 -0.69
N LYS A 199 -4.04 -1.24 0.62
CA LYS A 199 -2.89 -0.51 1.18
C LYS A 199 -1.55 -1.27 1.09
N ASN A 200 -1.57 -2.57 0.78
CA ASN A 200 -0.39 -3.42 0.66
C ASN A 200 -0.04 -3.76 -0.79
N ILE A 201 -0.76 -3.19 -1.76
CA ILE A 201 -0.62 -3.50 -3.18
C ILE A 201 -0.04 -2.26 -3.87
N TYR A 202 1.15 -2.39 -4.44
CA TYR A 202 1.91 -1.30 -5.03
C TYR A 202 2.14 -1.54 -6.52
N TRP A 203 1.80 -0.56 -7.34
CA TRP A 203 1.92 -0.60 -8.79
C TRP A 203 2.87 0.49 -9.25
N GLN A 204 4.14 0.14 -9.46
CA GLN A 204 5.12 1.05 -10.04
C GLN A 204 5.05 0.97 -11.57
N VAL A 205 4.76 2.09 -12.21
CA VAL A 205 4.56 2.15 -13.68
C VAL A 205 5.45 3.23 -14.30
N ALA A 206 6.34 2.82 -15.19
CA ALA A 206 7.28 3.72 -15.86
C ALA A 206 6.63 4.55 -16.99
N GLY A 207 5.58 4.01 -17.61
CA GLY A 207 4.74 4.68 -18.60
C GLY A 207 3.47 5.26 -17.98
N ALA A 208 2.47 5.48 -18.82
CA ALA A 208 1.15 5.96 -18.41
C ALA A 208 0.27 4.81 -17.91
N VAL A 209 -0.64 5.14 -16.99
CA VAL A 209 -1.69 4.23 -16.50
C VAL A 209 -3.01 4.63 -17.14
N SER A 210 -3.78 3.65 -17.61
CA SER A 210 -5.13 3.85 -18.16
C SER A 210 -6.10 2.84 -17.58
N LEU A 211 -7.06 3.33 -16.79
CA LEU A 211 -8.15 2.55 -16.23
C LEU A 211 -9.40 2.77 -17.08
N GLY A 212 -9.86 1.72 -17.77
CA GLY A 212 -10.98 1.76 -18.69
C GLY A 212 -12.31 2.10 -18.02
N THR A 213 -13.31 2.43 -18.84
CA THR A 213 -14.63 2.84 -18.35
C THR A 213 -15.24 1.78 -17.44
N THR A 214 -15.88 2.17 -16.34
CA THR A 214 -16.55 1.26 -15.38
C THR A 214 -15.66 0.17 -14.75
N SER A 215 -14.34 0.25 -14.93
CA SER A 215 -13.41 -0.69 -14.32
C SER A 215 -13.24 -0.45 -12.81
N HIS A 216 -12.79 -1.45 -12.06
CA HIS A 216 -12.45 -1.33 -10.65
C HIS A 216 -11.00 -1.72 -10.41
N PHE A 217 -10.26 -0.84 -9.73
CA PHE A 217 -8.84 -1.00 -9.46
C PHE A 217 -8.53 -0.99 -7.96
N GLU A 218 -7.64 -1.87 -7.53
CA GLU A 218 -7.21 -2.03 -6.14
C GLU A 218 -5.70 -1.76 -6.00
N GLY A 219 -5.33 -0.81 -5.14
CA GLY A 219 -3.93 -0.57 -4.76
C GLY A 219 -3.41 0.85 -4.99
N ILE A 220 -2.11 1.02 -4.72
CA ILE A 220 -1.39 2.28 -4.78
C ILE A 220 -0.65 2.37 -6.10
N LEU A 221 -1.07 3.29 -6.97
CA LEU A 221 -0.41 3.60 -8.24
C LEU A 221 0.74 4.58 -8.00
N LEU A 222 1.96 4.17 -8.32
CA LEU A 222 3.19 4.96 -8.37
C LEU A 222 3.57 5.17 -9.84
N GLY A 223 2.94 6.15 -10.48
CA GLY A 223 3.13 6.46 -11.90
C GLY A 223 4.25 7.47 -12.14
N LYS A 224 5.19 7.13 -13.03
CA LYS A 224 6.21 8.07 -13.52
C LYS A 224 5.63 9.13 -14.46
N THR A 225 4.51 8.82 -15.10
CA THR A 225 3.81 9.75 -15.97
C THR A 225 2.34 9.85 -15.56
N ALA A 226 1.43 10.01 -16.52
CA ALA A 226 0.05 10.32 -16.24
C ALA A 226 -0.73 9.08 -15.80
N ILE A 227 -1.72 9.31 -14.93
CA ILE A 227 -2.71 8.31 -14.54
C ILE A 227 -4.08 8.79 -15.03
N HIS A 228 -4.69 7.99 -15.90
CA HIS A 228 -5.98 8.29 -16.51
C HIS A 228 -7.04 7.32 -16.00
N MET A 229 -8.12 7.85 -15.43
CA MET A 229 -9.35 7.11 -15.16
C MET A 229 -10.41 7.54 -16.16
N LYS A 230 -11.00 6.55 -16.84
CA LYS A 230 -12.09 6.78 -17.79
C LYS A 230 -13.44 6.72 -17.10
N THR A 231 -14.45 7.23 -17.82
CA THR A 231 -15.84 7.36 -17.34
C THR A 231 -16.29 6.24 -16.41
N GLY A 232 -16.62 6.59 -15.16
CA GLY A 232 -17.21 5.67 -14.19
C GLY A 232 -16.28 4.61 -13.61
N ALA A 233 -14.98 4.63 -13.93
CA ALA A 233 -14.00 3.77 -13.26
C ALA A 233 -13.93 4.10 -11.76
N THR A 234 -13.59 3.10 -10.95
CA THR A 234 -13.48 3.22 -9.50
C THR A 234 -12.12 2.74 -9.03
N LEU A 235 -11.60 3.37 -7.98
CA LEU A 235 -10.32 3.02 -7.38
C LEU A 235 -10.44 3.01 -5.85
N LYS A 236 -9.96 1.94 -5.23
CA LYS A 236 -9.70 1.90 -3.79
C LYS A 236 -8.19 1.75 -3.57
N GLY A 237 -7.59 2.82 -3.06
CA GLY A 237 -6.15 2.98 -3.12
C GLY A 237 -5.70 4.43 -3.23
N ARG A 238 -4.62 4.66 -3.99
CA ARG A 238 -4.02 5.99 -4.16
C ARG A 238 -3.49 6.17 -5.58
N MET A 239 -3.54 7.41 -6.08
CA MET A 239 -3.05 7.79 -7.41
C MET A 239 -1.91 8.80 -7.25
N PHE A 240 -0.68 8.34 -7.40
CA PHE A 240 0.52 9.16 -7.31
C PHE A 240 1.17 9.29 -8.68
N ALA A 241 1.03 10.45 -9.32
CA ALA A 241 1.51 10.71 -10.67
C ALA A 241 2.64 11.75 -10.65
N GLN A 242 3.80 11.43 -11.23
CA GLN A 242 4.86 12.42 -11.40
C GLN A 242 4.57 13.42 -12.54
N THR A 243 3.44 13.28 -13.25
CA THR A 243 2.86 14.32 -14.11
C THR A 243 1.43 14.64 -13.67
N ALA A 244 0.42 14.30 -14.46
CA ALA A 244 -0.97 14.68 -14.24
C ALA A 244 -1.86 13.47 -13.90
N VAL A 245 -2.96 13.75 -13.21
CA VAL A 245 -4.07 12.81 -13.04
C VAL A 245 -5.27 13.34 -13.81
N THR A 246 -5.96 12.46 -14.55
CA THR A 246 -7.21 12.83 -15.25
C THR A 246 -8.34 11.91 -14.84
N LEU A 247 -9.47 12.49 -14.46
CA LEU A 247 -10.68 11.81 -14.03
C LEU A 247 -11.84 12.11 -14.98
N GLU A 248 -12.77 11.18 -15.08
CA GLU A 248 -14.03 11.26 -15.80
C GLU A 248 -15.11 10.56 -14.94
N MET A 249 -15.87 11.32 -14.16
CA MET A 249 -16.96 10.81 -13.30
C MET A 249 -16.55 9.59 -12.44
N ASN A 250 -15.42 9.67 -11.74
CA ASN A 250 -14.81 8.54 -11.06
C ASN A 250 -15.10 8.51 -9.56
N THR A 251 -15.02 7.33 -8.95
CA THR A 251 -14.96 7.20 -7.48
C THR A 251 -13.56 6.81 -7.05
N VAL A 252 -12.94 7.58 -6.18
CA VAL A 252 -11.60 7.33 -5.64
C VAL A 252 -11.66 7.33 -4.12
N THR A 253 -11.32 6.22 -3.49
CA THR A 253 -11.39 6.07 -2.03
C THR A 253 -10.05 5.64 -1.47
N LYS A 254 -9.67 6.21 -0.31
CA LYS A 254 -8.50 5.74 0.44
C LYS A 254 -8.60 4.23 0.74
N PRO A 255 -7.47 3.52 0.79
CA PRO A 255 -7.44 2.08 1.04
C PRO A 255 -7.85 1.68 2.46
#